data_AF-A0A5M6DB02-F1
#
_entry.id   AF-A0A5M6DB02-F1
#
_cell.length_a   1.000
_cell.length_b   1.000
_cell.length_c   1.000
_cell.angle_alpha   90.00
_cell.angle_beta   90.00
_cell.angle_gamma   90.00
#
_symmetry.space_group_name_H-M   'P 1'
#
loop_
_entity.id
_entity.type
_entity.pdbx_description
1 polymer ?
#
loop_
_entity_poly.entity_id
_entity_poly.type
_entity_poly.pdbx_seq_one_letter_code
_entity_poly.pdbx_strand_id
1 'polypeptide(L)'
;MAEQQIPVATRNQHARLLVAVCVAVTLISCFTAAYFAGQSRALRQAAADAQAKPAGVTFPKLDATAAVTSEKFSMATGLVSDRAEGLFVLDHNSGLLQCSVMYPRLGKFLGQFTVNVQDALGTGKGSQYMMTTGLVDMPSSNNNPIAASVVYVLNASTGAYACYYIPFNRVSMNANRPQQGQLVLLSTGSADPVVDRDNLR
;
A
#
# COMPACT_ATOMS: atom_id res chain seq x y z
N MET A 1 24.24 58.26 72.83
CA MET A 1 23.76 57.64 71.58
C MET A 1 24.98 57.37 70.71
N ALA A 2 25.42 56.11 70.63
CA ALA A 2 26.54 55.70 69.79
C ALA A 2 26.03 54.61 68.85
N GLU A 3 25.96 54.96 67.57
CA GLU A 3 25.54 54.14 66.44
C GLU A 3 26.65 53.13 66.13
N GLN A 4 26.41 51.85 66.44
CA GLN A 4 27.37 50.78 66.21
C GLN A 4 27.33 50.39 64.73
N GLN A 5 28.20 51.02 63.95
CA GLN A 5 28.46 50.72 62.54
C GLN A 5 28.96 49.27 62.38
N ILE A 6 28.09 48.40 61.85
CA ILE A 6 28.47 47.05 61.39
C ILE A 6 29.33 47.22 60.12
N PRO A 7 30.51 46.61 60.02
CA PRO A 7 31.41 46.81 58.89
C PRO A 7 30.79 46.30 57.57
N VAL A 8 30.74 47.17 56.56
CA VAL A 8 30.12 46.97 55.23
C VAL A 8 30.72 45.78 54.45
N ALA A 9 31.93 45.33 54.81
CA ALA A 9 32.66 44.27 54.12
C ALA A 9 32.02 42.87 54.23
N THR A 10 31.39 42.53 55.37
CA THR A 10 30.79 41.20 55.59
C THR A 10 29.44 41.05 54.88
N ARG A 11 28.67 42.15 54.75
CA ARG A 11 27.36 42.16 54.06
C ARG A 11 27.46 41.82 52.57
N ASN A 12 28.51 42.29 51.89
CA ASN A 12 28.72 42.01 50.47
C ASN A 12 29.18 40.58 50.18
N GLN A 13 29.86 39.93 51.14
CA GLN A 13 30.29 38.53 51.00
C GLN A 13 29.10 37.57 51.11
N HIS A 14 28.21 37.76 52.08
CA HIS A 14 26.99 36.94 52.21
C HIS A 14 26.04 37.12 51.01
N ALA A 15 25.88 38.35 50.49
CA ALA A 15 25.05 38.60 49.32
C ALA A 15 25.60 37.90 48.05
N ARG A 16 26.92 37.94 47.82
CA ARG A 16 27.55 37.24 46.70
C ARG A 16 27.45 35.72 46.82
N LEU A 17 27.58 35.19 48.04
CA LEU A 17 27.43 33.75 48.31
C LEU A 17 25.98 33.28 48.05
N LEU A 18 24.99 34.04 48.50
CA LEU A 18 23.57 33.73 48.26
C LEU A 18 23.21 33.78 46.77
N VAL A 19 23.69 34.77 46.02
CA VAL A 19 23.47 34.84 44.57
C VAL A 19 24.12 33.64 43.86
N ALA A 20 25.34 33.26 44.25
CA ALA A 20 26.02 32.10 43.67
C ALA A 20 25.26 30.79 43.94
N VAL A 21 24.72 30.62 45.16
CA VAL A 21 23.90 29.45 45.51
C VAL A 21 22.60 29.43 44.70
N CYS A 22 21.90 30.56 44.56
CA CYS A 22 20.66 30.63 43.77
C CYS A 22 20.90 30.29 42.29
N VAL A 23 22.01 30.75 41.69
CA VAL A 23 22.36 30.41 40.30
C VAL A 23 22.71 28.93 40.15
N ALA A 24 23.42 28.35 41.13
CA ALA A 24 23.72 26.93 41.11
C ALA A 24 22.44 26.08 41.19
N VAL A 25 21.48 26.46 42.04
CA VAL A 25 20.21 25.73 42.20
C VAL A 25 19.34 25.81 40.94
N THR A 26 19.28 26.96 40.26
CA THR A 26 18.49 27.09 39.02
C THR A 26 19.09 26.32 37.85
N LEU A 27 20.42 26.26 37.75
CA LEU A 27 21.07 25.43 36.74
C LEU A 27 20.79 23.94 36.99
N ILE A 28 20.93 23.48 38.24
CA ILE A 28 20.66 22.07 38.59
C ILE A 28 19.19 21.69 38.31
N SER A 29 18.23 22.57 38.59
CA SER A 29 16.82 22.28 38.33
C SER A 29 16.48 22.26 36.83
N CYS A 30 17.06 23.15 36.03
CA CYS A 30 16.90 23.13 34.57
C CYS A 30 17.47 21.86 33.95
N PHE A 31 18.64 21.39 34.42
CA PHE A 31 19.25 20.15 33.92
C PHE A 31 18.42 18.91 34.27
N THR A 32 17.89 18.82 35.49
CA THR A 32 17.03 17.67 35.88
C THR A 32 15.70 17.67 35.12
N ALA A 33 15.05 18.82 34.94
CA ALA A 33 13.82 18.92 34.16
C ALA A 33 14.03 18.52 32.68
N ALA A 34 15.13 18.97 32.06
CA ALA A 34 15.46 18.61 30.69
C ALA A 34 15.70 17.10 30.53
N TYR A 35 16.38 16.46 31.49
CA TYR A 35 16.64 15.02 31.47
C TYR A 35 15.35 14.19 31.53
N PHE A 36 14.44 14.52 32.44
CA PHE A 36 13.16 13.80 32.58
C PHE A 36 12.18 14.09 31.43
N ALA A 37 12.19 15.31 30.86
CA ALA A 37 11.43 15.62 29.65
C ALA A 37 11.94 14.82 28.43
N GLY A 38 13.25 14.61 28.32
CA GLY A 38 13.86 13.74 27.30
C GLY A 38 13.46 12.28 27.46
N GLN A 39 13.58 11.72 28.67
CA GLN A 39 13.19 10.33 28.93
C GLN A 39 11.70 10.07 28.68
N SER A 40 10.82 10.99 29.07
CA SER A 40 9.37 10.83 28.89
C SER A 40 8.95 10.88 27.41
N ARG A 41 9.67 11.61 26.55
CA ARG A 41 9.44 11.58 25.09
C ARG A 41 9.90 10.27 24.45
N ALA A 42 11.06 9.74 24.85
CA ALA A 42 11.57 8.47 24.35
C ALA A 42 10.65 7.29 24.72
N LEU A 43 10.12 7.27 25.96
CA LEU A 43 9.15 6.27 26.41
C LEU A 43 7.80 6.39 25.69
N ARG A 44 7.33 7.62 25.41
CA ARG A 44 6.10 7.84 24.62
C ARG A 44 6.25 7.42 23.17
N GLN A 45 7.42 7.61 22.55
CA GLN A 45 7.71 7.11 21.21
C GLN A 45 7.78 5.58 21.18
N ALA A 46 8.48 4.94 22.13
CA ALA A 46 8.51 3.49 22.23
C ALA A 46 7.12 2.86 22.48
N ALA A 47 6.26 3.54 23.26
CA ALA A 47 4.88 3.12 23.46
C ALA A 47 4.00 3.31 22.21
N ALA A 48 4.25 4.35 21.41
CA ALA A 48 3.57 4.55 20.13
C ALA A 48 3.95 3.49 19.09
N ASP A 49 5.23 3.10 19.05
CA ASP A 49 5.73 2.04 18.16
C ASP A 49 5.21 0.65 18.57
N ALA A 50 5.01 0.41 19.87
CA ALA A 50 4.41 -0.82 20.39
C ALA A 50 2.89 -0.93 20.08
N GLN A 51 2.17 0.20 20.03
CA GLN A 51 0.74 0.25 19.71
C GLN A 51 0.44 0.03 18.21
N ALA A 52 1.44 0.14 17.34
CA ALA A 52 1.31 -0.04 15.88
C ALA A 52 1.40 -1.50 15.41
N LYS A 53 1.58 -2.47 16.32
CA LYS A 53 1.77 -3.89 15.96
C LYS A 53 0.64 -4.76 16.52
N PRO A 54 -0.52 -4.86 15.85
CA PRO A 54 -1.54 -5.80 16.26
C PRO A 54 -1.05 -7.23 15.99
N ALA A 55 -1.10 -8.08 17.01
CA ALA A 55 -0.87 -9.53 16.90
C ALA A 55 -2.06 -10.22 16.20
N GLY A 56 -2.30 -9.83 14.95
CA GLY A 56 -3.23 -10.48 14.02
C GLY A 56 -2.44 -11.09 12.88
N VAL A 57 -2.85 -12.27 12.43
CA VAL A 57 -2.34 -12.92 11.22
C VAL A 57 -2.27 -11.89 10.11
N THR A 58 -1.06 -11.47 9.76
CA THR A 58 -0.83 -10.58 8.62
C THR A 58 -0.88 -11.48 7.40
N PHE A 59 -2.05 -11.58 6.78
CA PHE A 59 -2.14 -12.10 5.43
C PHE A 59 -1.26 -11.22 4.53
N PRO A 60 -0.47 -11.79 3.61
CA PRO A 60 0.21 -10.99 2.61
C PRO A 60 -0.82 -10.11 1.92
N LYS A 61 -0.51 -8.82 1.84
CA LYS A 61 -1.37 -7.83 1.21
C LYS A 61 -1.60 -8.26 -0.23
N LEU A 62 -2.86 -8.49 -0.60
CA LEU A 62 -3.27 -8.61 -1.99
C LEU A 62 -3.10 -7.22 -2.62
N ASP A 63 -1.91 -6.96 -3.16
CA ASP A 63 -1.57 -5.67 -3.74
C ASP A 63 -2.18 -5.52 -5.15
N ALA A 64 -3.44 -5.06 -5.17
CA ALA A 64 -3.75 -3.98 -6.10
C ALA A 64 -3.11 -2.70 -5.55
N THR A 65 -2.35 -1.96 -6.36
CA THR A 65 -1.74 -0.70 -5.90
C THR A 65 -2.83 0.30 -5.47
N ALA A 66 -4.00 0.22 -6.09
CA ALA A 66 -5.28 0.67 -5.57
C ALA A 66 -6.43 -0.12 -6.22
N ALA A 67 -7.55 -0.32 -5.52
CA ALA A 67 -8.79 -0.86 -6.11
C ALA A 67 -10.01 -0.14 -5.55
N VAL A 68 -11.01 0.08 -6.39
CA VAL A 68 -12.31 0.63 -5.98
C VAL A 68 -13.40 0.00 -6.83
N THR A 69 -14.53 -0.28 -6.19
CA THR A 69 -15.69 -0.89 -6.84
C THR A 69 -16.92 0.00 -6.64
N SER A 70 -17.79 -0.03 -7.63
CA SER A 70 -19.12 0.58 -7.66
C SER A 70 -20.09 -0.39 -8.33
N GLU A 71 -21.38 -0.09 -8.32
CA GLU A 71 -22.40 -0.96 -8.92
C GLU A 71 -22.17 -1.20 -10.42
N LYS A 72 -21.71 -0.15 -11.14
CA LYS A 72 -21.53 -0.21 -12.60
C LYS A 72 -20.13 -0.59 -13.04
N PHE A 73 -19.12 -0.18 -12.26
CA PHE A 73 -17.73 -0.31 -12.65
C PHE A 73 -16.87 -0.70 -11.46
N SER A 74 -15.89 -1.55 -11.72
CA SER A 74 -14.75 -1.75 -10.84
C SER A 74 -13.48 -1.31 -11.52
N MET A 75 -12.55 -0.73 -10.76
CA MET A 75 -11.22 -0.42 -11.25
C MET A 75 -10.15 -0.87 -10.27
N ALA A 76 -9.00 -1.26 -10.81
CA ALA A 76 -7.83 -1.64 -10.04
C ALA A 76 -6.58 -1.21 -10.79
N THR A 77 -5.47 -1.02 -10.07
CA THR A 77 -4.16 -0.79 -10.68
C THR A 77 -3.19 -1.90 -10.33
N GLY A 78 -2.33 -2.25 -11.28
CA GLY A 78 -1.35 -3.31 -11.13
C GLY A 78 -0.08 -3.06 -11.94
N LEU A 79 1.05 -3.57 -11.44
CA LEU A 79 2.35 -3.44 -12.09
C LEU A 79 2.43 -4.33 -13.33
N VAL A 80 2.50 -3.72 -14.51
CA VAL A 80 2.65 -4.44 -15.79
C VAL A 80 4.12 -4.71 -16.08
N SER A 81 4.99 -3.77 -15.72
CA SER A 81 6.46 -3.91 -15.81
C SER A 81 7.10 -3.06 -14.71
N ASP A 82 8.41 -3.21 -14.50
CA ASP A 82 9.21 -2.45 -13.52
C ASP A 82 9.05 -0.93 -13.55
N ARG A 83 8.53 -0.38 -14.66
CA ARG A 83 8.32 1.05 -14.86
C ARG A 83 6.92 1.44 -15.32
N ALA A 84 6.02 0.47 -15.51
CA ALA A 84 4.72 0.71 -16.12
C ALA A 84 3.60 0.09 -15.27
N GLU A 85 2.60 0.91 -14.98
CA GLU A 85 1.37 0.51 -14.30
C GLU A 85 0.24 0.39 -15.31
N GLY A 86 -0.60 -0.63 -15.11
CA GLY A 86 -1.84 -0.84 -15.84
C GLY A 86 -3.03 -0.39 -14.99
N LEU A 87 -3.92 0.37 -15.60
CA LEU A 87 -5.25 0.66 -15.09
C LEU A 87 -6.24 -0.37 -15.66
N PHE A 88 -6.82 -1.17 -14.78
CA PHE A 88 -7.86 -2.14 -15.11
C PHE A 88 -9.22 -1.53 -14.81
N VAL A 89 -10.15 -1.64 -15.75
CA VAL A 89 -11.53 -1.19 -15.61
C VAL A 89 -12.43 -2.31 -16.11
N LEU A 90 -13.36 -2.74 -15.25
CA LEU A 90 -14.38 -3.72 -15.56
C LEU A 90 -15.75 -3.04 -15.57
N ASP A 91 -16.46 -3.14 -16.68
CA ASP A 91 -17.88 -2.79 -16.77
C ASP A 91 -18.73 -4.00 -16.34
N HIS A 92 -19.53 -3.82 -15.29
CA HIS A 92 -20.35 -4.89 -14.73
C HIS A 92 -21.55 -5.25 -15.62
N ASN A 93 -22.01 -4.32 -16.47
CA ASN A 93 -23.15 -4.55 -17.33
C ASN A 93 -22.78 -5.37 -18.57
N SER A 94 -21.68 -4.98 -19.23
CA SER A 94 -21.21 -5.68 -20.44
C SER A 94 -20.25 -6.84 -20.15
N GLY A 95 -19.64 -6.89 -18.96
CA GLY A 95 -18.53 -7.81 -18.67
C GLY A 95 -17.26 -7.46 -19.43
N LEU A 96 -17.16 -6.26 -20.01
CA LEU A 96 -15.97 -5.82 -20.71
C LEU A 96 -14.89 -5.43 -19.69
N LEU A 97 -13.79 -6.16 -19.70
CA LEU A 97 -12.58 -5.85 -18.96
C LEU A 97 -11.58 -5.17 -19.90
N GLN A 98 -11.08 -4.01 -19.49
CA GLN A 98 -10.07 -3.23 -20.20
C GLN A 98 -8.86 -2.98 -19.30
N CYS A 99 -7.67 -3.18 -19.84
CA CYS A 99 -6.40 -2.77 -19.25
C CYS A 99 -5.76 -1.68 -20.11
N SER A 100 -5.52 -0.51 -19.52
CA SER A 100 -4.82 0.60 -20.13
C SER A 100 -3.46 0.80 -19.46
N VAL A 101 -2.37 0.64 -20.21
CA VAL A 101 -1.00 0.74 -19.66
C VAL A 101 -0.42 2.13 -19.91
N MET A 102 -0.01 2.79 -18.82
CA MET A 102 0.61 4.12 -18.88
C MET A 102 2.08 4.01 -19.32
N TYR A 103 2.47 4.78 -20.32
CA TYR A 103 3.86 4.89 -20.75
C TYR A 103 4.49 6.08 -20.02
N PRO A 104 5.35 5.86 -19.02
CA PRO A 104 5.79 6.92 -18.11
C PRO A 104 6.62 8.00 -18.82
N ARG A 105 7.32 7.65 -19.91
CA ARG A 105 8.11 8.60 -20.70
C ARG A 105 7.26 9.60 -21.49
N LEU A 106 6.05 9.20 -21.87
CA LEU A 106 5.16 10.00 -22.70
C LEU A 106 3.96 10.55 -21.91
N GLY A 107 3.69 10.03 -20.72
CA GLY A 107 2.52 10.39 -19.91
C GLY A 107 1.19 10.04 -20.59
N LYS A 108 1.16 8.97 -21.42
CA LYS A 108 -0.02 8.57 -22.20
C LYS A 108 -0.32 7.09 -22.03
N PHE A 109 -1.59 6.72 -22.14
CA PHE A 109 -2.02 5.33 -22.29
C PHE A 109 -1.80 4.89 -23.73
N LEU A 110 -0.83 4.00 -23.94
CA LEU A 110 -0.50 3.48 -25.28
C LEU A 110 -0.59 1.96 -25.36
N GLY A 111 -0.67 1.26 -24.23
CA GLY A 111 -1.07 -0.15 -24.18
C GLY A 111 -2.57 -0.24 -23.92
N GLN A 112 -3.32 -0.93 -24.77
CA GLN A 112 -4.74 -1.21 -24.56
C GLN A 112 -5.03 -2.68 -24.79
N PHE A 113 -5.56 -3.35 -23.78
CA PHE A 113 -5.90 -4.77 -23.85
C PHE A 113 -7.32 -4.98 -23.35
N THR A 114 -8.13 -5.75 -24.07
CA THR A 114 -9.53 -5.98 -23.70
C THR A 114 -9.92 -7.45 -23.73
N VAL A 115 -10.90 -7.83 -22.92
CA VAL A 115 -11.54 -9.16 -23.00
C VAL A 115 -12.96 -9.07 -22.46
N ASN A 116 -13.84 -9.95 -22.95
CA ASN A 116 -15.14 -10.14 -22.33
C ASN A 116 -15.03 -11.26 -21.28
N VAL A 117 -15.28 -10.92 -20.01
CA VAL A 117 -15.17 -11.91 -18.92
C VAL A 117 -16.31 -12.93 -18.95
N GLN A 118 -17.42 -12.62 -19.63
CA GLN A 118 -18.55 -13.54 -19.78
C GLN A 118 -18.17 -14.77 -20.61
N ASP A 119 -17.17 -14.66 -21.48
CA ASP A 119 -16.70 -15.79 -22.28
C ASP A 119 -16.13 -16.91 -21.41
N ALA A 120 -15.53 -16.55 -20.26
CA ALA A 120 -14.97 -17.52 -19.30
C ALA A 120 -15.89 -17.78 -18.10
N LEU A 121 -16.69 -16.80 -17.68
CA LEU A 121 -17.52 -16.86 -16.46
C LEU A 121 -18.99 -17.21 -16.72
N GLY A 122 -19.40 -17.24 -17.99
CA GLY A 122 -20.77 -17.44 -18.42
C GLY A 122 -21.61 -16.16 -18.35
N THR A 123 -22.70 -16.16 -19.12
CA THR A 123 -23.66 -15.06 -19.20
C THR A 123 -24.80 -15.29 -18.19
N GLY A 124 -24.84 -14.55 -17.09
CA GLY A 124 -25.95 -14.61 -16.12
C GLY A 124 -26.74 -13.30 -16.07
N LYS A 125 -28.08 -13.38 -16.05
CA LYS A 125 -28.93 -12.20 -15.79
C LYS A 125 -28.60 -11.66 -14.39
N GLY A 126 -28.14 -10.41 -14.31
CA GLY A 126 -27.78 -9.77 -13.05
C GLY A 126 -26.43 -10.20 -12.47
N SER A 127 -25.51 -10.70 -13.31
CA SER A 127 -24.15 -11.08 -12.88
C SER A 127 -23.47 -9.92 -12.16
N GLN A 128 -23.12 -10.13 -10.90
CA GLN A 128 -22.32 -9.20 -10.11
C GLN A 128 -20.87 -9.62 -10.23
N TYR A 129 -19.97 -8.69 -10.57
CA TYR A 129 -18.56 -9.00 -10.70
C TYR A 129 -17.73 -8.36 -9.59
N MET A 130 -16.69 -9.09 -9.19
CA MET A 130 -15.64 -8.60 -8.32
C MET A 130 -14.32 -8.74 -9.04
N MET A 131 -13.49 -7.71 -9.00
CA MET A 131 -12.19 -7.68 -9.66
C MET A 131 -11.10 -7.33 -8.66
N THR A 132 -9.96 -8.01 -8.79
CA THR A 132 -8.72 -7.63 -8.10
C THR A 132 -7.52 -7.94 -8.99
N THR A 133 -6.42 -7.23 -8.77
CA THR A 133 -5.13 -7.52 -9.42
C THR A 133 -4.22 -8.22 -8.44
N GLY A 134 -3.36 -9.10 -8.95
CA GLY A 134 -2.31 -9.71 -8.16
C GLY A 134 -0.99 -9.73 -8.91
N LEU A 135 0.11 -9.89 -8.18
CA LEU A 135 1.43 -10.08 -8.75
C LEU A 135 1.67 -11.58 -8.99
N VAL A 136 2.22 -11.91 -10.15
CA VAL A 136 2.64 -13.26 -10.47
C VAL A 136 4.00 -13.20 -11.14
N ASP A 137 4.96 -13.91 -10.54
CA ASP A 137 6.28 -14.13 -11.15
C ASP A 137 6.16 -15.31 -12.12
N MET A 138 5.82 -15.01 -13.37
CA MET A 138 5.76 -16.04 -14.42
C MET A 138 7.15 -16.25 -15.02
N PRO A 139 7.60 -17.50 -15.21
CA PRO A 139 8.85 -17.79 -15.91
C PRO A 139 8.84 -17.16 -17.31
N SER A 140 9.56 -16.05 -17.46
CA SER A 140 9.71 -15.36 -18.73
C SER A 140 10.64 -16.19 -19.64
N SER A 141 10.09 -16.80 -20.68
CA SER A 141 10.91 -17.31 -21.80
C SER A 141 11.69 -16.14 -22.42
N ASN A 142 12.97 -16.36 -22.74
CA ASN A 142 14.03 -15.38 -23.05
C ASN A 142 13.74 -14.31 -24.13
N ASN A 143 12.53 -14.21 -24.70
CA ASN A 143 12.22 -13.25 -25.75
C ASN A 143 10.86 -12.54 -25.62
N ASN A 144 10.08 -12.79 -24.56
CA ASN A 144 8.82 -12.07 -24.36
C ASN A 144 8.49 -11.95 -22.87
N PRO A 145 9.00 -10.91 -22.18
CA PRO A 145 8.71 -10.73 -20.76
C PRO A 145 7.20 -10.54 -20.58
N ILE A 146 6.57 -11.46 -19.84
CA ILE A 146 5.16 -11.37 -19.47
C ILE A 146 4.98 -10.23 -18.46
N ALA A 147 3.78 -9.63 -18.43
CA ALA A 147 3.46 -8.64 -17.43
C ALA A 147 3.59 -9.21 -16.01
N ALA A 148 4.11 -8.41 -15.07
CA ALA A 148 4.31 -8.83 -13.67
C ALA A 148 3.01 -8.98 -12.87
N SER A 149 1.88 -8.54 -13.42
CA SER A 149 0.55 -8.61 -12.81
C SER A 149 -0.42 -9.46 -13.61
N VAL A 150 -1.34 -10.09 -12.91
CA VAL A 150 -2.55 -10.71 -13.45
C VAL A 150 -3.78 -10.02 -12.88
N VAL A 151 -4.91 -10.20 -13.54
CA VAL A 151 -6.22 -9.72 -13.08
C VAL A 151 -7.13 -10.92 -12.84
N TYR A 152 -7.69 -10.98 -11.63
CA TYR A 152 -8.68 -11.96 -11.23
C TYR A 152 -10.06 -11.33 -11.31
N VAL A 153 -10.99 -12.03 -11.95
CA VAL A 153 -12.39 -11.63 -12.00
C VAL A 153 -13.23 -12.78 -11.50
N LEU A 154 -14.12 -12.48 -10.56
CA LEU A 154 -15.06 -13.41 -9.98
C LEU A 154 -16.48 -12.95 -10.29
N ASN A 155 -17.33 -13.86 -10.75
CA ASN A 155 -18.76 -13.67 -10.78
C ASN A 155 -19.32 -14.00 -9.40
N ALA A 156 -19.70 -12.97 -8.64
CA ALA A 156 -20.22 -13.09 -7.28
C ALA A 156 -21.59 -13.79 -7.21
N SER A 157 -22.31 -13.89 -8.34
CA SER A 157 -23.58 -14.61 -8.40
C SER A 157 -23.41 -16.13 -8.51
N THR A 158 -22.36 -16.60 -9.21
CA THR A 158 -22.14 -18.05 -9.45
C THR A 158 -20.93 -18.61 -8.70
N GLY A 159 -20.06 -17.76 -8.18
CA GLY A 159 -18.78 -18.17 -7.59
C GLY A 159 -17.72 -18.56 -8.62
N ALA A 160 -18.02 -18.52 -9.93
CA ALA A 160 -17.03 -18.78 -10.98
C ALA A 160 -15.99 -17.65 -11.03
N TYR A 161 -14.71 -18.00 -11.22
CA TYR A 161 -13.64 -17.02 -11.36
C TYR A 161 -12.69 -17.37 -12.50
N ALA A 162 -12.04 -16.34 -13.03
CA ALA A 162 -11.09 -16.41 -14.12
C ALA A 162 -9.88 -15.50 -13.84
N CYS A 163 -8.72 -15.94 -14.28
CA CYS A 163 -7.46 -15.21 -14.18
C CYS A 163 -6.98 -14.86 -15.59
N TYR A 164 -6.62 -13.60 -15.82
CA TYR A 164 -6.10 -13.12 -17.09
C TYR A 164 -4.73 -12.45 -16.92
N TYR A 165 -3.87 -12.58 -17.93
CA TYR A 165 -2.62 -11.83 -18.00
C TYR A 165 -2.61 -10.83 -19.16
N ILE A 166 -1.72 -9.85 -19.05
CA ILE A 166 -1.50 -8.82 -20.08
C ILE A 166 -0.35 -9.25 -20.99
N PRO A 167 -0.57 -9.46 -22.30
CA PRO A 167 0.49 -9.76 -23.27
C PRO A 167 1.28 -8.49 -23.63
N PHE A 168 2.00 -7.95 -22.65
CA PHE A 168 2.71 -6.68 -22.77
C PHE A 168 4.14 -6.86 -23.28
N ASN A 169 4.52 -6.16 -24.34
CA ASN A 169 5.88 -6.18 -24.87
C ASN A 169 6.68 -4.94 -24.40
N ARG A 170 7.70 -5.16 -23.57
CA ARG A 170 8.58 -4.11 -23.06
C ARG A 170 9.40 -3.41 -24.14
N VAL A 171 9.81 -4.13 -25.19
CA VAL A 171 10.60 -3.58 -26.30
C VAL A 171 9.77 -2.52 -27.05
N SER A 172 8.50 -2.82 -27.33
CA SER A 172 7.57 -1.87 -27.94
C SER A 172 7.34 -0.64 -27.07
N MET A 173 7.26 -0.81 -25.74
CA MET A 173 7.17 0.32 -24.80
C MET A 173 8.41 1.21 -24.84
N ASN A 174 9.61 0.62 -24.82
CA ASN A 174 10.87 1.36 -24.88
C ASN A 174 11.02 2.15 -26.20
N ALA A 175 10.49 1.59 -27.30
CA ALA A 175 10.40 2.22 -28.61
C ALA A 175 9.23 3.21 -28.75
N ASN A 176 8.46 3.46 -27.68
CA ASN A 176 7.28 4.33 -27.68
C ASN A 176 6.20 3.93 -28.71
N ARG A 177 6.11 2.64 -29.05
CA ARG A 177 5.10 2.14 -29.99
C ARG A 177 3.82 1.76 -29.25
N PRO A 178 2.64 2.16 -29.74
CA PRO A 178 1.37 1.68 -29.20
C PRO A 178 1.25 0.16 -29.29
N GLN A 179 0.54 -0.43 -28.32
CA GLN A 179 0.28 -1.85 -28.24
C GLN A 179 -1.19 -2.08 -28.01
N GLN A 180 -1.80 -2.95 -28.81
CA GLN A 180 -3.20 -3.30 -28.69
C GLN A 180 -3.36 -4.81 -28.80
N GLY A 181 -4.31 -5.38 -28.07
CA GLY A 181 -4.57 -6.81 -28.12
C GLY A 181 -5.69 -7.23 -27.18
N GLN A 182 -5.82 -8.53 -26.98
CA GLN A 182 -6.74 -9.08 -25.98
C GLN A 182 -5.99 -9.47 -24.70
N LEU A 183 -6.68 -9.39 -23.56
CA LEU A 183 -6.20 -10.05 -22.35
C LEU A 183 -6.31 -11.56 -22.54
N VAL A 184 -5.33 -12.30 -22.05
CA VAL A 184 -5.24 -13.74 -22.30
C VAL A 184 -5.65 -14.49 -21.05
N LEU A 185 -6.62 -15.41 -21.21
CA LEU A 185 -7.10 -16.28 -20.14
C LEU A 185 -5.99 -17.25 -19.73
N LEU A 186 -5.67 -17.28 -18.44
CA LEU A 186 -4.72 -18.21 -17.84
C LEU A 186 -5.40 -19.45 -17.30
N SER A 187 -6.47 -19.25 -16.52
CA SER A 187 -7.15 -20.32 -15.80
C SER A 187 -8.53 -19.88 -15.34
N THR A 188 -9.41 -20.84 -15.11
CA THR A 188 -10.74 -20.67 -14.53
C THR A 188 -10.92 -21.59 -13.32
N GLY A 189 -11.89 -21.29 -12.46
CA GLY A 189 -12.24 -22.12 -11.31
C GLY A 189 -13.58 -21.72 -10.69
N SER A 190 -13.95 -22.38 -9.60
CA SER A 190 -15.17 -22.12 -8.82
C SER A 190 -14.84 -21.93 -7.34
N ALA A 191 -15.45 -20.93 -6.71
CA ALA A 191 -15.35 -20.66 -5.28
C ALA A 191 -16.27 -21.56 -4.44
N ASP A 192 -17.21 -22.26 -5.09
CA ASP A 192 -18.02 -23.32 -4.49
C ASP A 192 -17.59 -24.67 -5.08
N PRO A 193 -16.50 -25.27 -4.58
CA PRO A 193 -16.21 -26.64 -4.92
C PRO A 193 -17.27 -27.52 -4.23
N VAL A 194 -18.22 -28.04 -5.00
CA VAL A 194 -19.00 -29.21 -4.55
C VAL A 194 -17.97 -30.32 -4.31
N VAL A 195 -17.56 -30.50 -3.06
CA VAL A 195 -16.72 -31.61 -2.65
C VAL A 195 -17.58 -32.85 -2.79
N ASP A 196 -17.45 -33.52 -3.93
CA ASP A 196 -18.07 -34.81 -4.16
C ASP A 196 -17.38 -35.81 -3.22
N ARG A 197 -17.96 -35.99 -2.02
CA ARG A 197 -17.43 -36.88 -0.98
C ARG A 197 -17.32 -38.33 -1.46
N ASP A 198 -17.99 -38.67 -2.57
CA ASP A 198 -18.00 -40.01 -3.14
C ASP A 198 -16.80 -40.29 -4.06
N ASN A 199 -16.05 -39.25 -4.51
CA ASN A 199 -14.83 -39.40 -5.32
C ASN A 199 -13.53 -39.47 -4.49
N LEU A 200 -13.63 -39.48 -3.15
CA LEU A 200 -12.50 -39.49 -2.21
C LEU A 200 -12.34 -40.83 -1.44
N ARG A 201 -12.95 -41.91 -1.93
CA ARG A 201 -12.82 -43.27 -1.39
C ARG A 201 -12.23 -44.21 -2.43
#